data_AF-A0A9N8DC87-F1
#
_entry.id   AF-A0A9N8DC87-F1
#
_cell.length_a   1.000
_cell.length_b   1.000
_cell.length_c   1.000
_cell.angle_alpha   90.00
_cell.angle_beta   90.00
_cell.angle_gamma   90.00
#
_symmetry.space_group_name_H-M   'P 1'
#
loop_
_entity.id
_entity.type
_entity.pdbx_description
1 polymer ?
#
loop_
_entity_poly.entity_id
_entity_poly.type
_entity_poly.pdbx_seq_one_letter_code
_entity_poly.pdbx_strand_id
1 'polypeptide(L)'
;MRLSPSFMALALSSGSLLLAIFLFEFYKQYISNDDKPSRLTTTTTFTTTNHHHHRDTHLRHILKSAKAERHLARNGFIQLGSQIDGPAQLSGLGFSIDMNGDGSIIAVGSTTFHVVFEFSGSDWVQKGSVIQCAQDLTSTGINTVAISSNGRFLVTACAVDDQAGVDAGMVGVWEYDDTNNDWSNRQVFLGESPGDQLGYSVAISDDGVFLVIGASNAYDGLGEVYVYGYNFWPNMTNQYAPFQNLTDNYLRDSTGNETATSDIESFGNSVALSNNGRRLIVGAPGDDSSVAFNIGQAFVFELTTDVTGSSYYILISRPLEAEGVADQFGFAVATNGDGSIYAIGAPLNSGSTTTLTGHVRVYRRGMPGEDEALIKIGSDIDGTAQGDFFGSSVALSADGLTLVVGAWLANRVPIDANLTLSGGLAKMYHFDGTDWQSVEFNRTRRDELGGFPEFFAFGWDVEISHSGDRIVVGSPLNFQNATFVGVGRASTAGATSSFFGAIWQQVQGEWNAAWDFMTALFADDDDIESEVP
;
A
#
# COMPACT_ATOMS: atom_id res chain seq x y z
N MET A 1 46.15 25.54 -43.07
CA MET A 1 47.56 25.46 -43.49
C MET A 1 48.41 25.91 -42.30
N ARG A 2 49.27 25.04 -41.73
CA ARG A 2 50.08 25.24 -40.48
C ARG A 2 49.22 25.38 -39.17
N LEU A 3 49.37 24.53 -38.13
CA LEU A 3 50.49 24.30 -37.18
C LEU A 3 50.71 25.50 -36.23
N SER A 4 50.84 25.41 -34.89
CA SER A 4 50.96 24.26 -33.94
C SER A 4 50.64 24.69 -32.46
N PRO A 5 51.13 24.12 -31.31
CA PRO A 5 50.23 23.73 -30.20
C PRO A 5 50.40 24.44 -28.82
N SER A 6 49.37 24.35 -27.96
CA SER A 6 49.34 24.61 -26.50
C SER A 6 47.92 24.32 -25.92
N PHE A 7 47.66 24.05 -24.62
CA PHE A 7 48.42 23.39 -23.53
C PHE A 7 47.47 23.13 -22.32
N MET A 8 47.40 21.90 -21.74
CA MET A 8 46.65 21.52 -20.49
C MET A 8 45.09 21.70 -20.51
N ALA A 9 44.23 20.96 -19.76
CA ALA A 9 44.36 19.81 -18.83
C ALA A 9 43.00 19.08 -18.60
N LEU A 10 43.06 17.89 -17.97
CA LEU A 10 42.05 17.17 -17.16
C LEU A 10 40.82 16.45 -17.79
N ALA A 11 40.35 15.46 -17.00
CA ALA A 11 39.11 14.66 -17.06
C ALA A 11 38.97 13.51 -18.10
N LEU A 12 39.14 12.27 -17.61
CA LEU A 12 38.63 11.02 -18.18
C LEU A 12 37.22 10.74 -17.62
N SER A 13 36.20 10.56 -18.47
CA SER A 13 35.14 9.54 -18.31
C SER A 13 34.02 9.67 -19.37
N SER A 14 34.24 9.10 -20.56
CA SER A 14 33.16 8.83 -21.52
C SER A 14 33.44 7.53 -22.27
N GLY A 15 32.86 6.43 -21.76
CA GLY A 15 33.30 5.07 -22.08
C GLY A 15 32.19 4.02 -22.15
N SER A 16 30.98 4.42 -22.52
CA SER A 16 29.80 3.54 -22.46
C SER A 16 28.71 3.87 -23.51
N LEU A 17 29.11 4.19 -24.74
CA LEU A 17 28.17 4.30 -25.88
C LEU A 17 28.67 3.63 -27.18
N LEU A 18 29.97 3.66 -27.47
CA LEU A 18 30.52 3.04 -28.70
C LEU A 18 30.56 1.50 -28.68
N LEU A 19 30.45 0.85 -27.52
CA LEU A 19 30.52 -0.62 -27.42
C LEU A 19 29.15 -1.29 -27.70
N ALA A 20 28.04 -0.62 -27.41
CA ALA A 20 26.69 -1.16 -27.61
C ALA A 20 26.32 -1.31 -29.10
N ILE A 21 26.75 -0.35 -29.94
CA ILE A 21 26.46 -0.34 -31.38
C ILE A 21 27.17 -1.49 -32.11
N PHE A 22 28.29 -2.01 -31.58
CA PHE A 22 29.05 -3.09 -32.23
C PHE A 22 28.55 -4.51 -31.90
N LEU A 23 27.75 -4.71 -30.85
CA LEU A 23 27.18 -6.03 -30.53
C LEU A 23 25.87 -6.34 -31.25
N PHE A 24 25.10 -5.32 -31.65
CA PHE A 24 23.76 -5.53 -32.22
C PHE A 24 23.80 -6.21 -33.62
N GLU A 25 24.74 -5.82 -34.48
CA GLU A 25 24.83 -6.38 -35.84
C GLU A 25 25.53 -7.74 -35.93
N PHE A 26 26.08 -8.27 -34.84
CA PHE A 26 26.57 -9.66 -34.81
C PHE A 26 25.45 -10.68 -34.49
N TYR A 27 24.35 -10.23 -33.88
CA TYR A 27 23.28 -11.13 -33.42
C TYR A 27 22.26 -11.47 -34.54
N LYS A 28 22.03 -10.56 -35.49
CA LYS A 28 21.13 -10.80 -36.64
C LYS A 28 21.63 -11.89 -37.61
N GLN A 29 22.93 -12.22 -37.59
CA GLN A 29 23.50 -13.17 -38.55
C GLN A 29 23.52 -14.62 -38.07
N TYR A 30 23.04 -14.91 -36.84
CA TYR A 30 23.06 -16.25 -36.25
C TYR A 30 21.69 -16.94 -36.13
N ILE A 31 20.61 -16.33 -36.65
CA ILE A 31 19.28 -16.96 -36.75
C ILE A 31 18.82 -16.97 -38.21
N SER A 32 19.49 -17.78 -39.03
CA SER A 32 18.89 -18.37 -40.23
C SER A 32 19.63 -19.66 -40.61
N ASN A 33 18.87 -20.61 -41.17
CA ASN A 33 19.28 -21.94 -41.66
C ASN A 33 19.41 -23.04 -40.60
N ASP A 34 18.33 -23.81 -40.47
CA ASP A 34 18.40 -25.24 -40.21
C ASP A 34 19.33 -25.93 -41.23
N ASP A 35 20.21 -26.83 -40.77
CA ASP A 35 20.19 -28.22 -41.26
C ASP A 35 21.10 -29.15 -40.43
N LYS A 36 20.68 -30.42 -40.30
CA LYS A 36 21.49 -31.55 -39.78
C LYS A 36 22.09 -32.30 -40.99
N PRO A 37 23.30 -32.91 -40.93
CA PRO A 37 23.38 -34.23 -40.27
C PRO A 37 24.75 -34.75 -39.73
N SER A 38 24.61 -35.83 -38.94
CA SER A 38 25.48 -37.03 -38.79
C SER A 38 26.93 -36.98 -38.25
N ARG A 39 27.21 -38.00 -37.41
CA ARG A 39 28.51 -38.38 -36.83
C ARG A 39 29.56 -38.75 -37.88
N LEU A 40 30.84 -38.48 -37.57
CA LEU A 40 31.94 -39.42 -37.85
C LEU A 40 33.13 -39.26 -36.88
N THR A 41 33.73 -40.39 -36.49
CA THR A 41 34.83 -40.52 -35.54
C THR A 41 36.15 -40.85 -36.26
N THR A 42 37.24 -40.14 -35.97
CA THR A 42 38.59 -40.73 -36.07
C THR A 42 39.63 -39.99 -35.21
N THR A 43 40.60 -40.73 -34.69
CA THR A 43 41.66 -40.25 -33.80
C THR A 43 43.02 -40.35 -34.51
N THR A 44 43.79 -39.26 -34.56
CA THR A 44 45.24 -39.33 -34.87
C THR A 44 46.01 -38.22 -34.13
N THR A 45 47.30 -38.46 -33.87
CA THR A 45 48.07 -37.90 -32.75
C THR A 45 49.20 -36.94 -33.12
N PHE A 46 49.40 -35.89 -32.30
CA PHE A 46 50.65 -35.17 -31.92
C PHE A 46 51.72 -34.85 -33.00
N THR A 47 52.34 -33.66 -33.07
CA THR A 47 52.91 -32.79 -32.01
C THR A 47 53.10 -31.33 -32.47
N THR A 48 52.99 -30.33 -31.58
CA THR A 48 54.06 -29.32 -31.29
C THR A 48 53.66 -28.27 -30.23
N THR A 49 54.45 -28.22 -29.14
CA THR A 49 54.83 -27.06 -28.29
C THR A 49 53.83 -25.96 -27.85
N ASN A 50 53.58 -25.94 -26.53
CA ASN A 50 53.56 -24.78 -25.61
C ASN A 50 52.84 -23.46 -26.01
N HIS A 51 51.63 -23.24 -25.48
CA HIS A 51 51.39 -22.32 -24.34
C HIS A 51 49.91 -22.07 -24.01
N HIS A 52 49.13 -23.08 -23.59
CA HIS A 52 47.85 -22.83 -22.88
C HIS A 52 47.52 -23.97 -21.90
N HIS A 53 48.09 -23.91 -20.69
CA HIS A 53 47.77 -24.87 -19.62
C HIS A 53 47.57 -24.24 -18.22
N HIS A 54 47.16 -22.96 -18.19
CA HIS A 54 46.81 -22.24 -16.96
C HIS A 54 45.46 -21.50 -16.99
N ARG A 55 44.67 -21.60 -18.06
CA ARG A 55 43.32 -21.00 -18.13
C ARG A 55 42.15 -21.98 -17.93
N ASP A 56 42.37 -23.27 -18.16
CA ASP A 56 41.26 -24.26 -18.25
C ASP A 56 40.92 -24.94 -16.91
N THR A 57 41.80 -24.86 -15.91
CA THR A 57 41.51 -25.25 -14.52
C THR A 57 40.80 -24.14 -13.73
N HIS A 58 41.05 -22.86 -14.05
CA HIS A 58 40.29 -21.76 -13.43
C HIS A 58 38.84 -21.74 -13.92
N LEU A 59 38.58 -21.88 -15.23
CA LEU A 59 37.20 -21.91 -15.74
C LEU A 59 36.35 -23.05 -15.18
N ARG A 60 36.94 -24.23 -14.89
CA ARG A 60 36.20 -25.34 -14.24
C ARG A 60 36.00 -25.14 -12.73
N HIS A 61 36.86 -24.37 -12.07
CA HIS A 61 36.62 -23.99 -10.68
C HIS A 61 35.58 -22.85 -10.60
N ILE A 62 35.62 -21.90 -11.53
CA ILE A 62 34.64 -20.81 -11.70
C ILE A 62 33.27 -21.37 -12.11
N LEU A 63 33.17 -22.40 -12.97
CA LEU A 63 31.89 -23.07 -13.24
C LEU A 63 31.41 -23.99 -12.11
N LYS A 64 32.28 -24.38 -11.17
CA LYS A 64 31.88 -25.10 -9.96
C LYS A 64 31.49 -24.16 -8.82
N SER A 65 32.10 -22.97 -8.70
CA SER A 65 31.60 -21.91 -7.80
C SER A 65 30.32 -21.30 -8.37
N ALA A 66 30.22 -21.00 -9.66
CA ALA A 66 28.98 -20.52 -10.30
C ALA A 66 27.84 -21.57 -10.36
N LYS A 67 28.11 -22.84 -10.00
CA LYS A 67 27.07 -23.85 -9.69
C LYS A 67 26.87 -24.12 -8.20
N ALA A 68 27.72 -23.58 -7.33
CA ALA A 68 27.56 -23.58 -5.87
C ALA A 68 26.97 -22.27 -5.34
N GLU A 69 27.09 -21.16 -6.09
CA GLU A 69 26.43 -19.86 -5.86
C GLU A 69 25.05 -19.78 -6.54
N ARG A 70 24.53 -20.94 -7.00
CA ARG A 70 23.09 -21.14 -7.20
C ARG A 70 22.35 -21.55 -5.92
N HIS A 71 22.95 -21.29 -4.75
CA HIS A 71 22.17 -21.08 -3.53
C HIS A 71 21.51 -19.71 -3.63
N LEU A 72 20.22 -19.74 -3.99
CA LEU A 72 19.30 -18.60 -4.03
C LEU A 72 19.64 -17.56 -2.96
N ALA A 73 19.89 -16.32 -3.39
CA ALA A 73 19.88 -15.17 -2.49
C ALA A 73 18.53 -15.17 -1.78
N ARG A 74 18.55 -15.10 -0.45
CA ARG A 74 17.36 -15.37 0.37
C ARG A 74 16.53 -14.10 0.47
N ASN A 75 15.81 -13.79 -0.61
CA ASN A 75 14.71 -12.85 -0.59
C ASN A 75 13.64 -13.45 0.33
N GLY A 76 13.67 -12.96 1.56
CA GLY A 76 12.94 -13.54 2.66
C GLY A 76 12.97 -12.47 3.70
N PHE A 77 11.78 -12.07 4.08
CA PHE A 77 11.65 -10.91 4.89
C PHE A 77 11.98 -11.34 6.39
N ILE A 78 12.54 -10.54 7.33
CA ILE A 78 12.78 -10.92 8.78
C ILE A 78 12.01 -10.10 9.88
N GLN A 79 11.68 -10.66 11.07
CA GLN A 79 11.00 -9.94 12.20
C GLN A 79 11.76 -8.70 12.66
N LEU A 80 11.03 -7.64 13.03
CA LEU A 80 11.55 -6.50 13.80
C LEU A 80 10.74 -6.29 15.08
N GLY A 81 11.43 -6.22 16.22
CA GLY A 81 10.82 -6.10 17.55
C GLY A 81 10.11 -7.36 18.03
N SER A 82 9.51 -7.28 19.21
CA SER A 82 8.50 -8.22 19.68
C SER A 82 7.18 -8.03 18.92
N GLN A 83 6.22 -8.89 19.20
CA GLN A 83 4.83 -8.60 18.85
C GLN A 83 4.34 -7.39 19.66
N ILE A 84 3.44 -6.59 19.10
CA ILE A 84 2.79 -5.51 19.83
C ILE A 84 1.53 -6.08 20.48
N ASP A 85 1.43 -5.95 21.80
CA ASP A 85 0.29 -6.42 22.57
C ASP A 85 -0.43 -5.22 23.19
N GLY A 86 -1.76 -5.30 23.28
CA GLY A 86 -2.56 -4.24 23.88
C GLY A 86 -2.44 -4.17 25.41
N PRO A 87 -2.65 -2.98 26.01
CA PRO A 87 -2.64 -2.80 27.47
C PRO A 87 -3.71 -3.59 28.23
N ALA A 88 -4.68 -4.19 27.54
CA ALA A 88 -5.74 -5.02 28.13
C ALA A 88 -6.09 -6.21 27.21
N GLN A 89 -6.58 -7.30 27.80
CA GLN A 89 -7.11 -8.44 27.05
C GLN A 89 -8.37 -8.04 26.28
N LEU A 90 -8.53 -8.57 25.06
CA LEU A 90 -9.73 -8.42 24.23
C LEU A 90 -10.08 -6.98 23.79
N SER A 91 -9.12 -6.04 23.80
CA SER A 91 -9.37 -4.65 23.38
C SER A 91 -9.52 -4.43 21.86
N GLY A 92 -9.52 -5.50 21.05
CA GLY A 92 -9.62 -5.42 19.60
C GLY A 92 -8.50 -4.62 18.93
N LEU A 93 -7.30 -4.59 19.52
CA LEU A 93 -6.18 -3.80 19.00
C LEU A 93 -5.83 -4.23 17.56
N GLY A 94 -5.47 -3.27 16.69
CA GLY A 94 -5.19 -3.50 15.27
C GLY A 94 -6.44 -3.79 14.46
N PHE A 95 -7.57 -3.21 14.89
CA PHE A 95 -8.78 -3.09 14.08
C PHE A 95 -8.58 -2.08 12.93
N SER A 96 -7.76 -1.07 13.18
CA SER A 96 -7.19 -0.17 12.18
C SER A 96 -5.73 0.10 12.53
N ILE A 97 -4.88 0.27 11.53
CA ILE A 97 -3.45 0.58 11.67
C ILE A 97 -3.05 1.64 10.64
N ASP A 98 -2.07 2.47 10.99
CA ASP A 98 -1.38 3.31 10.01
C ASP A 98 0.09 3.47 10.40
N MET A 99 0.99 3.69 9.44
CA MET A 99 2.41 3.90 9.68
C MET A 99 2.92 5.19 9.05
N ASN A 100 3.87 5.82 9.73
CA ASN A 100 4.59 6.94 9.15
C ASN A 100 5.46 6.47 7.96
N GLY A 101 5.97 7.37 7.13
CA GLY A 101 6.46 6.98 5.80
C GLY A 101 7.75 6.16 5.78
N ASP A 102 8.59 6.28 6.80
CA ASP A 102 9.73 5.37 6.99
C ASP A 102 9.36 4.11 7.79
N GLY A 103 8.13 3.98 8.27
CA GLY A 103 7.60 2.89 9.09
C GLY A 103 8.22 2.78 10.49
N SER A 104 8.87 3.82 11.02
CA SER A 104 9.43 3.78 12.38
C SER A 104 8.42 4.05 13.50
N ILE A 105 7.25 4.62 13.17
CA ILE A 105 6.16 4.96 14.07
C ILE A 105 4.85 4.40 13.49
N ILE A 106 4.07 3.74 14.35
CA ILE A 106 2.85 3.03 13.95
C ILE A 106 1.71 3.40 14.90
N ALA A 107 0.63 3.94 14.34
CA ALA A 107 -0.63 4.18 15.02
C ALA A 107 -1.48 2.91 14.95
N VAL A 108 -2.18 2.59 16.05
CA VAL A 108 -2.98 1.38 16.17
C VAL A 108 -4.30 1.69 16.86
N GLY A 109 -5.39 1.52 16.13
CA GLY A 109 -6.76 1.56 16.63
C GLY A 109 -7.18 0.25 17.29
N SER A 110 -8.06 0.37 18.27
CA SER A 110 -8.67 -0.71 19.04
C SER A 110 -10.18 -0.43 19.12
N THR A 111 -11.01 -1.39 19.53
CA THR A 111 -12.46 -1.17 19.70
C THR A 111 -12.84 -0.11 20.75
N THR A 112 -11.88 0.44 21.51
CA THR A 112 -12.15 1.42 22.58
C THR A 112 -11.10 2.54 22.71
N PHE A 113 -9.91 2.39 22.12
CA PHE A 113 -8.83 3.36 22.23
C PHE A 113 -7.88 3.32 21.04
N HIS A 114 -7.00 4.31 20.99
CA HIS A 114 -5.91 4.46 20.04
C HIS A 114 -4.58 4.56 20.78
N VAL A 115 -3.54 3.95 20.22
CA VAL A 115 -2.20 3.96 20.80
C VAL A 115 -1.17 4.03 19.69
N VAL A 116 -0.05 4.72 19.92
CA VAL A 116 1.05 4.83 18.96
C VAL A 116 2.28 4.14 19.54
N PHE A 117 3.06 3.49 18.67
CA PHE A 117 4.33 2.85 19.01
C PHE A 117 5.46 3.39 18.12
N GLU A 118 6.66 3.47 18.67
CA GLU A 118 7.89 3.89 17.99
C GLU A 118 8.95 2.81 18.12
N PHE A 119 9.70 2.57 17.04
CA PHE A 119 10.72 1.55 17.01
C PHE A 119 12.04 2.03 17.61
N SER A 120 12.41 1.48 18.77
CA SER A 120 13.61 1.85 19.55
C SER A 120 14.95 1.46 18.93
N GLY A 121 14.97 0.83 17.75
CA GLY A 121 16.16 0.20 17.17
C GLY A 121 16.32 -1.29 17.52
N SER A 122 15.58 -1.79 18.51
CA SER A 122 15.51 -3.22 18.85
C SER A 122 14.10 -3.75 19.09
N ASP A 123 13.19 -2.90 19.59
CA ASP A 123 11.83 -3.28 19.96
C ASP A 123 10.83 -2.12 19.83
N TRP A 124 9.53 -2.42 19.85
CA TRP A 124 8.45 -1.44 19.82
C TRP A 124 8.15 -0.90 21.21
N VAL A 125 8.07 0.43 21.33
CA VAL A 125 7.81 1.13 22.59
C VAL A 125 6.66 2.10 22.40
N GLN A 126 5.72 2.14 23.34
CA GLN A 126 4.60 3.08 23.28
C GLN A 126 5.08 4.54 23.23
N LYS A 127 4.60 5.31 22.25
CA LYS A 127 4.89 6.72 22.03
C LYS A 127 3.72 7.57 22.53
N GLY A 128 3.92 8.26 23.65
CA GLY A 128 2.88 9.07 24.30
C GLY A 128 1.82 8.25 25.03
N SER A 129 0.77 8.93 25.49
CA SER A 129 -0.39 8.37 26.18
C SER A 129 -1.36 7.65 25.22
N VAL A 130 -2.13 6.73 25.77
CA VAL A 130 -3.25 6.09 25.07
C VAL A 130 -4.43 7.09 24.96
N ILE A 131 -4.97 7.27 23.76
CA ILE A 131 -6.10 8.16 23.47
C ILE A 131 -7.39 7.32 23.50
N GLN A 132 -8.35 7.67 24.35
CA GLN A 132 -9.60 6.92 24.52
C GLN A 132 -10.72 7.45 23.59
N CYS A 133 -11.59 6.57 23.10
CA CYS A 133 -12.91 6.97 22.60
C CYS A 133 -13.86 7.33 23.76
N ALA A 134 -14.90 8.15 23.52
CA ALA A 134 -15.70 8.66 24.62
C ALA A 134 -16.76 7.66 25.13
N GLN A 135 -16.39 6.99 26.21
CA GLN A 135 -17.28 6.54 27.31
C GLN A 135 -18.39 5.50 27.06
N ASP A 136 -18.87 5.21 25.83
CA ASP A 136 -19.84 4.12 25.66
C ASP A 136 -19.17 2.79 25.25
N LEU A 137 -18.72 2.06 26.28
CA LEU A 137 -18.10 0.73 26.18
C LEU A 137 -19.11 -0.38 25.81
N THR A 138 -20.30 -0.04 25.30
CA THR A 138 -21.37 -0.99 24.97
C THR A 138 -21.51 -1.26 23.47
N SER A 139 -21.03 -0.36 22.61
CA SER A 139 -20.94 -0.57 21.16
C SER A 139 -19.54 -1.07 20.75
N THR A 140 -19.48 -2.09 19.89
CA THR A 140 -18.23 -2.55 19.28
C THR A 140 -17.99 -1.77 17.99
N GLY A 141 -17.50 -0.54 18.14
CA GLY A 141 -17.34 0.41 17.04
C GLY A 141 -16.17 0.17 16.10
N ILE A 142 -16.30 0.74 14.91
CA ILE A 142 -15.19 0.98 13.98
C ILE A 142 -14.43 2.21 14.48
N ASN A 143 -13.17 2.01 14.84
CA ASN A 143 -12.28 3.08 15.28
C ASN A 143 -11.05 3.08 14.37
N THR A 144 -10.92 4.11 13.55
CA THR A 144 -9.85 4.23 12.54
C THR A 144 -8.76 5.20 12.95
N VAL A 145 -7.55 4.97 12.44
CA VAL A 145 -6.38 5.85 12.64
C VAL A 145 -5.83 6.33 11.32
N ALA A 146 -5.21 7.51 11.33
CA ALA A 146 -4.22 7.89 10.32
C ALA A 146 -3.07 8.66 10.97
N ILE A 147 -1.85 8.56 10.44
CA ILE A 147 -0.67 9.25 10.94
C ILE A 147 0.14 9.84 9.77
N SER A 148 0.44 11.13 9.86
CA SER A 148 1.29 11.79 8.86
C SER A 148 2.64 11.08 8.71
N SER A 149 3.20 11.07 7.50
CA SER A 149 4.48 10.41 7.16
C SER A 149 5.68 10.81 8.06
N ASN A 150 5.67 12.01 8.63
CA ASN A 150 6.68 12.49 9.58
C ASN A 150 6.44 12.03 11.05
N GLY A 151 5.32 11.34 11.34
CA GLY A 151 4.95 10.82 12.65
C GLY A 151 4.46 11.87 13.67
N ARG A 152 4.27 13.13 13.27
CA ARG A 152 3.94 14.26 14.16
C ARG A 152 2.45 14.47 14.35
N PHE A 153 1.65 14.31 13.30
CA PHE A 153 0.20 14.44 13.34
C PHE A 153 -0.46 13.06 13.33
N LEU A 154 -1.41 12.88 14.25
CA LEU A 154 -2.22 11.67 14.40
C LEU A 154 -3.69 12.07 14.30
N VAL A 155 -4.46 11.28 13.56
CA VAL A 155 -5.92 11.32 13.48
C VAL A 155 -6.45 10.06 14.16
N THR A 156 -7.46 10.22 15.01
CA THR A 156 -8.14 9.11 15.69
C THR A 156 -9.63 9.27 15.51
N ALA A 157 -10.32 8.23 15.08
CA ALA A 157 -11.76 8.24 14.88
C ALA A 157 -12.46 7.24 15.79
N CYS A 158 -13.65 7.62 16.26
CA CYS A 158 -14.54 6.81 17.05
C CYS A 158 -15.90 6.89 16.36
N ALA A 159 -16.16 6.02 15.38
CA ALA A 159 -17.31 6.21 14.47
C ALA A 159 -18.67 6.00 15.18
N VAL A 160 -18.68 5.29 16.32
CA VAL A 160 -19.86 5.05 17.17
C VAL A 160 -19.92 5.97 18.40
N ASP A 161 -19.23 7.12 18.35
CA ASP A 161 -19.22 8.05 19.48
C ASP A 161 -20.57 8.79 19.61
N ASP A 162 -21.18 8.65 20.78
CA ASP A 162 -22.52 9.15 21.08
C ASP A 162 -22.56 10.64 21.48
N GLN A 163 -21.42 11.34 21.56
CA GLN A 163 -21.35 12.71 22.10
C GLN A 163 -22.25 13.72 21.35
N ALA A 164 -22.49 13.52 20.05
CA ALA A 164 -23.35 14.37 19.22
C ALA A 164 -24.73 13.77 18.90
N GLY A 165 -24.99 12.54 19.33
CA GLY A 165 -26.14 11.74 18.95
C GLY A 165 -25.74 10.27 18.79
N VAL A 166 -26.70 9.35 18.88
CA VAL A 166 -26.45 7.90 18.80
C VAL A 166 -25.69 7.56 17.52
N ASP A 167 -24.53 6.92 17.63
CA ASP A 167 -23.63 6.57 16.51
C ASP A 167 -23.32 7.74 15.55
N ALA A 168 -23.29 8.98 16.04
CA ALA A 168 -22.97 10.17 15.23
C ALA A 168 -21.47 10.21 14.85
N GLY A 169 -20.60 9.78 15.76
CA GLY A 169 -19.16 9.67 15.54
C GLY A 169 -18.36 10.91 15.93
N MET A 170 -17.07 10.69 16.19
CA MET A 170 -16.10 11.72 16.60
C MET A 170 -14.74 11.47 15.94
N VAL A 171 -14.08 12.54 15.49
CA VAL A 171 -12.69 12.50 15.01
C VAL A 171 -11.83 13.51 15.76
N GLY A 172 -10.76 13.04 16.40
CA GLY A 172 -9.75 13.86 17.06
C GLY A 172 -8.48 13.99 16.22
N VAL A 173 -7.93 15.20 16.16
CA VAL A 173 -6.59 15.46 15.58
C VAL A 173 -5.63 15.85 16.70
N TRP A 174 -4.46 15.24 16.68
CA TRP A 174 -3.44 15.33 17.72
C TRP A 174 -2.09 15.69 17.09
N GLU A 175 -1.30 16.48 17.81
CA GLU A 175 0.11 16.74 17.46
C GLU A 175 1.01 16.26 18.59
N TYR A 176 2.07 15.54 18.26
CA TYR A 176 3.05 15.09 19.25
C TYR A 176 3.83 16.29 19.82
N ASP A 177 3.81 16.43 21.16
CA ASP A 177 4.58 17.43 21.88
C ASP A 177 5.86 16.80 22.47
N ASP A 178 6.96 17.03 21.76
CA ASP A 178 8.32 16.63 22.14
C ASP A 178 8.74 17.12 23.55
N THR A 179 8.11 18.17 24.08
CA THR A 179 8.39 18.72 25.42
C THR A 179 7.85 17.82 26.53
N ASN A 180 6.65 17.30 26.32
CA ASN A 180 5.93 16.44 27.27
C ASN A 180 6.07 14.94 26.93
N ASN A 181 6.60 14.62 25.74
CA ASN A 181 6.63 13.29 25.13
C ASN A 181 5.23 12.67 24.93
N ASP A 182 4.21 13.50 24.69
CA ASP A 182 2.81 13.10 24.67
C ASP A 182 1.98 13.79 23.57
N TRP A 183 0.81 13.24 23.26
CA TRP A 183 -0.13 13.73 22.26
C TRP A 183 -0.95 14.91 22.78
N SER A 184 -0.81 16.07 22.14
CA SER A 184 -1.63 17.24 22.43
C SER A 184 -2.81 17.30 21.48
N ASN A 185 -4.04 17.34 22.02
CA ASN A 185 -5.24 17.56 21.20
C ASN A 185 -5.15 18.92 20.49
N ARG A 186 -5.39 18.92 19.18
CA ARG A 186 -5.45 20.14 18.35
C ARG A 186 -6.86 20.52 17.98
N GLN A 187 -7.68 19.53 17.60
CA GLN A 187 -9.05 19.75 17.15
C GLN A 187 -9.87 18.48 17.36
N VAL A 188 -11.18 18.66 17.51
CA VAL A 188 -12.17 17.58 17.53
C VAL A 188 -13.28 17.96 16.56
N PHE A 189 -13.71 17.00 15.76
CA PHE A 189 -14.88 17.02 14.90
C PHE A 189 -15.90 16.04 15.46
N LEU A 190 -17.18 16.39 15.34
CA LEU A 190 -18.31 15.59 15.82
C LEU A 190 -19.29 15.43 14.65
N GLY A 191 -19.94 14.27 14.55
CA GLY A 191 -20.98 14.02 13.56
C GLY A 191 -22.14 15.02 13.68
N GLU A 192 -22.83 15.28 12.57
CA GLU A 192 -23.90 16.29 12.54
C GLU A 192 -25.28 15.70 12.88
N SER A 193 -25.50 14.41 12.60
CA SER A 193 -26.73 13.66 12.86
C SER A 193 -26.47 12.30 13.52
N PRO A 194 -27.44 11.74 14.27
CA PRO A 194 -27.37 10.37 14.76
C PRO A 194 -27.28 9.37 13.60
N GLY A 195 -26.35 8.42 13.68
CA GLY A 195 -26.13 7.37 12.69
C GLY A 195 -25.18 7.73 11.55
N ASP A 196 -24.71 8.98 11.42
CA ASP A 196 -23.80 9.40 10.33
C ASP A 196 -22.48 8.61 10.34
N GLN A 197 -22.03 8.18 11.53
CA GLN A 197 -20.76 7.49 11.78
C GLN A 197 -19.54 8.26 11.26
N LEU A 198 -19.43 9.54 11.62
CA LEU A 198 -18.28 10.39 11.27
C LEU A 198 -16.97 9.76 11.77
N GLY A 199 -16.04 9.51 10.85
CA GLY A 199 -14.79 8.83 11.13
C GLY A 199 -14.83 7.32 10.87
N TYR A 200 -15.82 6.83 10.13
CA TYR A 200 -15.82 5.46 9.60
C TYR A 200 -14.51 5.15 8.86
N SER A 201 -13.98 6.13 8.11
CA SER A 201 -12.63 6.10 7.54
C SER A 201 -11.97 7.48 7.68
N VAL A 202 -10.63 7.52 7.77
CA VAL A 202 -9.85 8.77 7.84
C VAL A 202 -8.55 8.65 7.04
N ALA A 203 -8.06 9.76 6.49
CA ALA A 203 -6.75 9.86 5.87
C ALA A 203 -6.14 11.27 6.08
N ILE A 204 -4.82 11.36 6.14
CA ILE A 204 -4.08 12.63 6.30
C ILE A 204 -2.89 12.67 5.32
N SER A 205 -2.58 13.83 4.74
CA SER A 205 -1.39 14.00 3.88
C SER A 205 -0.08 14.01 4.69
N ASP A 206 1.06 13.73 4.03
CA ASP A 206 2.40 13.67 4.65
C ASP A 206 2.78 14.96 5.39
N ASP A 207 2.34 16.09 4.85
CA ASP A 207 2.56 17.44 5.37
C ASP A 207 1.53 17.86 6.44
N GLY A 208 0.49 17.06 6.66
CA GLY A 208 -0.63 17.37 7.55
C GLY A 208 -1.55 18.50 7.06
N VAL A 209 -1.46 18.92 5.80
CA VAL A 209 -2.28 20.03 5.28
C VAL A 209 -3.70 19.57 4.98
N PHE A 210 -3.89 18.37 4.43
CA PHE A 210 -5.20 17.81 4.11
C PHE A 210 -5.56 16.69 5.06
N LEU A 211 -6.80 16.75 5.56
CA LEU A 211 -7.46 15.72 6.35
C LEU A 211 -8.75 15.34 5.63
N VAL A 212 -8.98 14.05 5.44
CA VAL A 212 -10.20 13.49 4.86
C VAL A 212 -10.87 12.60 5.89
N ILE A 213 -12.19 12.73 6.03
CA ILE A 213 -13.02 11.98 6.98
C ILE A 213 -14.24 11.44 6.23
N GLY A 214 -14.42 10.13 6.22
CA GLY A 214 -15.65 9.47 5.75
C GLY A 214 -16.70 9.34 6.86
N ALA A 215 -17.95 9.60 6.50
CA ALA A 215 -19.15 9.32 7.28
C ALA A 215 -20.06 8.44 6.42
N SER A 216 -19.75 7.14 6.33
CA SER A 216 -20.36 6.26 5.33
C SER A 216 -21.86 6.05 5.49
N ASN A 217 -22.41 6.31 6.69
CA ASN A 217 -23.83 6.15 6.99
C ASN A 217 -24.62 7.47 7.01
N ALA A 218 -23.96 8.60 6.69
CA ALA A 218 -24.63 9.89 6.52
C ALA A 218 -25.76 9.84 5.48
N TYR A 219 -26.79 10.66 5.68
CA TYR A 219 -27.97 10.74 4.80
C TYR A 219 -28.65 9.39 4.53
N ASP A 220 -29.05 8.68 5.58
CA ASP A 220 -29.74 7.38 5.50
C ASP A 220 -28.95 6.29 4.73
N GLY A 221 -27.61 6.29 4.84
CA GLY A 221 -26.74 5.26 4.24
C GLY A 221 -26.10 5.62 2.89
N LEU A 222 -26.37 6.80 2.34
CA LEU A 222 -25.71 7.28 1.10
C LEU A 222 -24.22 7.58 1.32
N GLY A 223 -23.90 8.20 2.47
CA GLY A 223 -22.56 8.57 2.89
C GLY A 223 -22.09 9.95 2.41
N GLU A 224 -21.14 10.53 3.17
CA GLU A 224 -20.49 11.81 2.87
C GLU A 224 -18.99 11.73 3.20
N VAL A 225 -18.16 12.45 2.44
CA VAL A 225 -16.73 12.62 2.75
C VAL A 225 -16.41 14.10 2.97
N TYR A 226 -15.91 14.42 4.15
CA TYR A 226 -15.50 15.77 4.53
C TYR A 226 -13.99 15.94 4.30
N VAL A 227 -13.63 16.95 3.54
CA VAL A 227 -12.23 17.36 3.34
C VAL A 227 -11.97 18.64 4.12
N TYR A 228 -10.92 18.62 4.94
CA TYR A 228 -10.46 19.75 5.74
C TYR A 228 -9.05 20.18 5.34
N GLY A 229 -8.80 21.50 5.38
CA GLY A 229 -7.50 22.10 5.12
C GLY A 229 -6.93 22.81 6.36
N TYR A 230 -5.71 22.45 6.77
CA TYR A 230 -4.99 23.11 7.86
C TYR A 230 -4.45 24.47 7.44
N ASN A 231 -4.80 25.55 8.16
CA ASN A 231 -4.40 26.93 7.85
C ASN A 231 -4.72 27.38 6.41
N PHE A 232 -5.66 26.72 5.73
CA PHE A 232 -5.88 26.88 4.30
C PHE A 232 -6.43 28.27 3.91
N TRP A 233 -7.23 28.89 4.79
CA TRP A 233 -7.85 30.18 4.55
C TRP A 233 -7.01 31.35 5.12
N PRO A 234 -6.87 32.50 4.44
CA PRO A 234 -5.94 33.58 4.83
C PRO A 234 -6.10 34.20 6.22
N ASN A 235 -7.23 33.99 6.88
CA ASN A 235 -7.53 34.52 8.22
C ASN A 235 -7.52 33.42 9.31
N MET A 236 -6.98 32.25 9.01
CA MET A 236 -6.92 31.11 9.93
C MET A 236 -5.50 30.84 10.40
N THR A 237 -5.37 30.36 11.64
CA THR A 237 -4.07 30.03 12.23
C THR A 237 -4.23 28.94 13.27
N ASN A 238 -3.44 27.89 13.12
CA ASN A 238 -3.34 26.68 13.95
C ASN A 238 -4.63 25.84 14.04
N GLN A 239 -5.45 25.79 12.99
CA GLN A 239 -6.66 24.95 12.96
C GLN A 239 -7.02 24.48 11.55
N TYR A 240 -7.75 23.37 11.46
CA TYR A 240 -8.38 22.87 10.24
C TYR A 240 -9.72 23.55 9.99
N ALA A 241 -10.03 23.90 8.74
CA ALA A 241 -11.36 24.31 8.30
C ALA A 241 -11.92 23.35 7.26
N PRO A 242 -13.27 23.28 7.14
CA PRO A 242 -13.89 22.71 5.95
C PRO A 242 -13.28 23.33 4.69
N PHE A 243 -12.83 22.44 3.80
CA PHE A 243 -12.33 22.78 2.48
C PHE A 243 -13.39 22.44 1.43
N GLN A 244 -13.91 21.21 1.48
CA GLN A 244 -14.96 20.73 0.59
C GLN A 244 -15.65 19.50 1.18
N ASN A 245 -16.95 19.34 0.95
CA ASN A 245 -17.63 18.08 1.16
C ASN A 245 -17.84 17.39 -0.19
N LEU A 246 -17.69 16.07 -0.23
CA LEU A 246 -17.91 15.22 -1.39
C LEU A 246 -19.11 14.31 -1.09
N THR A 247 -20.09 14.30 -2.01
CA THR A 247 -21.34 13.54 -1.95
C THR A 247 -21.69 13.04 -3.34
N ASP A 248 -22.55 12.01 -3.44
CA ASP A 248 -23.08 11.47 -4.71
C ASP A 248 -23.57 12.60 -5.66
N ASN A 249 -24.40 13.51 -5.13
CA ASN A 249 -24.98 14.63 -5.88
C ASN A 249 -23.98 15.58 -6.58
N TYR A 250 -22.69 15.55 -6.22
CA TYR A 250 -21.64 16.40 -6.80
C TYR A 250 -20.76 15.71 -7.85
N LEU A 251 -21.05 14.46 -8.20
CA LEU A 251 -20.25 13.66 -9.14
C LEU A 251 -20.49 14.09 -10.59
N ARG A 252 -19.89 15.22 -10.95
CA ARG A 252 -19.71 15.69 -12.33
C ARG A 252 -18.28 15.52 -12.78
N ASP A 253 -18.08 15.09 -14.04
CA ASP A 253 -16.75 15.06 -14.65
C ASP A 253 -16.20 16.48 -14.87
N SER A 254 -14.93 16.57 -15.29
CA SER A 254 -14.28 17.81 -15.72
C SER A 254 -14.97 18.55 -16.88
N THR A 255 -16.03 17.99 -17.47
CA THR A 255 -16.87 18.63 -18.51
C THR A 255 -18.28 18.98 -18.02
N GLY A 256 -18.62 18.69 -16.76
CA GLY A 256 -19.86 19.06 -16.10
C GLY A 256 -21.02 18.08 -16.27
N ASN A 257 -20.80 16.90 -16.86
CA ASN A 257 -21.83 15.85 -16.99
C ASN A 257 -21.96 15.04 -15.71
N GLU A 258 -23.17 14.59 -15.38
CA GLU A 258 -23.41 13.59 -14.33
C GLU A 258 -22.65 12.30 -14.65
N THR A 259 -21.83 11.82 -13.70
CA THR A 259 -20.96 10.64 -13.87
C THR A 259 -21.39 9.43 -13.06
N ALA A 260 -22.20 9.64 -12.02
CA ALA A 260 -22.70 8.60 -11.14
C ALA A 260 -24.04 8.05 -11.60
N THR A 261 -24.26 6.77 -11.30
CA THR A 261 -25.59 6.18 -11.20
C THR A 261 -26.27 6.72 -9.95
N SER A 262 -27.52 7.17 -10.05
CA SER A 262 -28.29 7.54 -8.86
C SER A 262 -28.36 6.36 -7.88
N ASP A 263 -28.22 6.67 -6.59
CA ASP A 263 -28.27 5.73 -5.46
C ASP A 263 -26.90 5.08 -5.15
N ILE A 264 -25.85 5.91 -4.97
CA ILE A 264 -24.59 5.45 -4.35
C ILE A 264 -24.77 5.35 -2.83
N GLU A 265 -24.52 4.16 -2.29
CA GLU A 265 -24.56 3.86 -0.85
C GLU A 265 -23.16 3.64 -0.27
N SER A 266 -22.98 3.98 1.00
CA SER A 266 -21.72 3.89 1.73
C SER A 266 -20.55 4.71 1.12
N PHE A 267 -20.82 5.85 0.50
CA PHE A 267 -19.76 6.76 0.02
C PHE A 267 -18.91 7.26 1.19
N GLY A 268 -17.59 7.02 1.13
CA GLY A 268 -16.69 7.29 2.26
C GLY A 268 -16.48 6.11 3.21
N ASN A 269 -16.90 4.90 2.83
CA ASN A 269 -16.57 3.67 3.56
C ASN A 269 -15.05 3.45 3.67
N SER A 270 -14.31 3.79 2.61
CA SER A 270 -12.84 3.83 2.63
C SER A 270 -12.34 5.08 1.90
N VAL A 271 -11.21 5.65 2.36
CA VAL A 271 -10.58 6.84 1.76
C VAL A 271 -9.06 6.69 1.80
N ALA A 272 -8.36 7.16 0.77
CA ALA A 272 -6.90 7.27 0.78
C ALA A 272 -6.41 8.52 0.02
N LEU A 273 -5.36 9.15 0.54
CA LEU A 273 -4.74 10.37 0.00
C LEU A 273 -3.36 10.08 -0.59
N SER A 274 -2.97 10.84 -1.63
CA SER A 274 -1.55 10.95 -1.98
C SER A 274 -0.80 11.78 -0.93
N ASN A 275 0.51 11.59 -0.82
CA ASN A 275 1.36 12.24 0.19
C ASN A 275 1.21 13.78 0.23
N ASN A 276 0.99 14.39 -0.94
CA ASN A 276 0.81 15.84 -1.10
C ASN A 276 -0.65 16.32 -1.02
N GLY A 277 -1.60 15.43 -0.73
CA GLY A 277 -3.03 15.73 -0.70
C GLY A 277 -3.57 16.32 -2.02
N ARG A 278 -3.00 15.94 -3.17
CA ARG A 278 -3.49 16.35 -4.50
C ARG A 278 -4.38 15.31 -5.18
N ARG A 279 -4.42 14.10 -4.63
CA ARG A 279 -5.26 12.99 -5.08
C ARG A 279 -5.96 12.38 -3.87
N LEU A 280 -7.21 12.02 -4.08
CA LEU A 280 -8.06 11.33 -3.12
C LEU A 280 -8.78 10.22 -3.88
N ILE A 281 -8.72 9.00 -3.36
CA ILE A 281 -9.64 7.93 -3.76
C ILE A 281 -10.65 7.69 -2.64
N VAL A 282 -11.92 7.55 -3.01
CA VAL A 282 -13.04 7.23 -2.11
C VAL A 282 -13.71 5.95 -2.58
N GLY A 283 -13.96 5.03 -1.66
CA GLY A 283 -14.75 3.82 -1.88
C GLY A 283 -16.22 3.98 -1.48
N ALA A 284 -17.11 3.35 -2.24
CA ALA A 284 -18.53 3.19 -1.93
C ALA A 284 -18.98 1.75 -2.30
N PRO A 285 -18.79 0.77 -1.40
CA PRO A 285 -19.11 -0.62 -1.69
C PRO A 285 -20.61 -0.93 -1.79
N GLY A 286 -21.48 -0.02 -1.33
CA GLY A 286 -22.92 -0.23 -1.12
C GLY A 286 -23.22 -1.10 0.10
N ASP A 287 -24.35 -0.84 0.78
CA ASP A 287 -24.79 -1.63 1.94
C ASP A 287 -26.28 -2.03 1.89
N ASP A 288 -26.53 -3.22 2.42
CA ASP A 288 -27.76 -3.96 2.72
C ASP A 288 -28.97 -4.10 1.75
N SER A 289 -29.34 -5.38 1.62
CA SER A 289 -30.64 -6.02 1.36
C SER A 289 -31.62 -5.61 0.24
N SER A 290 -31.63 -4.41 -0.35
CA SER A 290 -32.87 -3.95 -1.06
C SER A 290 -32.87 -3.56 -2.55
N VAL A 291 -31.80 -3.74 -3.34
CA VAL A 291 -31.92 -3.89 -4.82
C VAL A 291 -30.83 -4.75 -5.45
N ALA A 292 -31.15 -5.35 -6.61
CA ALA A 292 -30.32 -6.32 -7.32
C ALA A 292 -29.17 -5.70 -8.15
N PHE A 293 -28.59 -4.57 -7.74
CA PHE A 293 -27.70 -3.76 -8.58
C PHE A 293 -26.46 -3.15 -7.91
N ASN A 294 -26.25 -3.32 -6.59
CA ASN A 294 -25.09 -2.74 -5.90
C ASN A 294 -23.79 -3.47 -6.28
N ILE A 295 -23.14 -3.01 -7.34
CA ILE A 295 -21.83 -3.51 -7.80
C ILE A 295 -20.68 -3.04 -6.89
N GLY A 296 -20.84 -1.88 -6.23
CA GLY A 296 -19.78 -1.17 -5.54
C GLY A 296 -18.93 -0.35 -6.51
N GLN A 297 -18.52 0.84 -6.07
CA GLN A 297 -17.81 1.83 -6.88
C GLN A 297 -16.63 2.46 -6.13
N ALA A 298 -15.65 2.95 -6.90
CA ALA A 298 -14.58 3.80 -6.37
C ALA A 298 -14.38 5.06 -7.22
N PHE A 299 -14.05 6.17 -6.57
CA PHE A 299 -14.06 7.52 -7.13
C PHE A 299 -12.71 8.17 -6.91
N VAL A 300 -12.08 8.63 -8.00
CA VAL A 300 -10.77 9.30 -7.93
C VAL A 300 -10.94 10.78 -8.20
N PHE A 301 -10.46 11.59 -7.27
CA PHE A 301 -10.51 13.04 -7.31
C PHE A 301 -9.12 13.66 -7.43
N GLU A 302 -9.04 14.77 -8.17
CA GLU A 302 -7.87 15.60 -8.35
C GLU A 302 -8.11 16.99 -7.75
N LEU A 303 -7.21 17.43 -6.88
CA LEU A 303 -7.14 18.82 -6.46
C LEU A 303 -6.73 19.69 -7.65
N THR A 304 -7.67 20.51 -8.11
CA THR A 304 -7.51 21.48 -9.18
C THR A 304 -7.75 22.90 -8.68
N THR A 305 -7.50 23.89 -9.52
CA THR A 305 -7.72 25.31 -9.23
C THR A 305 -8.43 25.97 -10.41
N ASP A 306 -9.53 26.69 -10.14
CA ASP A 306 -10.27 27.39 -11.19
C ASP A 306 -9.58 28.69 -11.65
N VAL A 307 -10.18 29.34 -12.65
CA VAL A 307 -9.73 30.64 -13.20
C VAL A 307 -9.81 31.80 -12.19
N THR A 308 -10.41 31.61 -11.02
CA THR A 308 -10.46 32.60 -9.92
C THR A 308 -9.35 32.39 -8.89
N GLY A 309 -8.60 31.28 -8.97
CA GLY A 309 -7.64 30.85 -7.96
C GLY A 309 -8.25 30.02 -6.84
N SER A 310 -9.52 29.62 -6.95
CA SER A 310 -10.20 28.79 -5.96
C SER A 310 -9.84 27.32 -6.19
N SER A 311 -9.27 26.66 -5.19
CA SER A 311 -8.91 25.24 -5.29
C SER A 311 -10.03 24.35 -4.78
N TYR A 312 -10.22 23.19 -5.41
CA TYR A 312 -11.25 22.20 -5.08
C TYR A 312 -10.88 20.83 -5.70
N TYR A 313 -11.39 19.75 -5.11
CA TYR A 313 -11.36 18.42 -5.70
C TYR A 313 -12.44 18.26 -6.77
N ILE A 314 -12.04 17.70 -7.92
CA ILE A 314 -12.93 17.31 -9.01
C ILE A 314 -12.70 15.85 -9.39
N LEU A 315 -13.76 15.15 -9.80
CA LEU A 315 -13.67 13.76 -10.26
C LEU A 315 -12.96 13.70 -11.62
N ILE A 316 -11.94 12.84 -11.76
CA ILE A 316 -11.11 12.78 -12.99
C ILE A 316 -11.63 11.82 -14.07
N SER A 317 -12.54 10.93 -13.71
CA SER A 317 -13.07 9.88 -14.59
C SER A 317 -14.54 9.61 -14.27
N ARG A 318 -15.18 8.72 -15.03
CA ARG A 318 -16.36 8.00 -14.52
C ARG A 318 -15.93 7.07 -13.37
N PRO A 319 -16.85 6.68 -12.47
CA PRO A 319 -16.53 5.79 -11.35
C PRO A 319 -15.91 4.48 -11.83
N LEU A 320 -15.02 3.92 -11.03
CA LEU A 320 -14.49 2.58 -11.23
C LEU A 320 -15.52 1.57 -10.70
N GLU A 321 -15.87 0.58 -11.51
CA GLU A 321 -16.94 -0.39 -11.23
C GLU A 321 -16.42 -1.83 -11.12
N ALA A 322 -17.17 -2.67 -10.39
CA ALA A 322 -16.90 -4.09 -10.22
C ALA A 322 -17.14 -4.94 -11.49
N GLU A 323 -17.04 -6.26 -11.38
CA GLU A 323 -17.45 -7.19 -12.44
C GLU A 323 -18.90 -7.66 -12.29
N GLY A 324 -19.38 -7.76 -11.05
CA GLY A 324 -20.66 -8.30 -10.68
C GLY A 324 -21.36 -7.52 -9.57
N VAL A 325 -22.64 -7.84 -9.40
CA VAL A 325 -23.47 -7.32 -8.32
C VAL A 325 -23.06 -8.00 -7.00
N ALA A 326 -23.01 -7.21 -5.92
CA ALA A 326 -22.62 -7.59 -4.58
C ALA A 326 -21.13 -7.97 -4.41
N ASP A 327 -20.26 -7.53 -5.32
CA ASP A 327 -18.81 -7.69 -5.21
C ASP A 327 -18.19 -6.84 -4.07
N GLN A 328 -18.87 -5.76 -3.65
CA GLN A 328 -18.39 -4.73 -2.71
C GLN A 328 -17.10 -4.04 -3.18
N PHE A 329 -17.01 -3.69 -4.46
CA PHE A 329 -15.87 -2.95 -4.99
C PHE A 329 -15.80 -1.55 -4.37
N GLY A 330 -14.62 -1.15 -3.88
CA GLY A 330 -14.48 0.06 -3.07
C GLY A 330 -14.60 -0.19 -1.56
N PHE A 331 -14.66 -1.45 -1.11
CA PHE A 331 -14.59 -1.76 0.34
C PHE A 331 -13.26 -1.30 0.95
N ALA A 332 -12.16 -1.50 0.24
CA ALA A 332 -10.85 -0.97 0.61
C ALA A 332 -10.22 -0.25 -0.60
N VAL A 333 -9.59 0.89 -0.37
CA VAL A 333 -8.89 1.68 -1.39
C VAL A 333 -7.53 2.13 -0.88
N ALA A 334 -6.55 2.16 -1.76
CA ALA A 334 -5.23 2.73 -1.50
C ALA A 334 -4.73 3.52 -2.71
N THR A 335 -3.86 4.48 -2.49
CA THR A 335 -3.12 5.18 -3.55
C THR A 335 -1.65 5.31 -3.18
N ASN A 336 -0.77 5.44 -4.17
CA ASN A 336 0.65 5.62 -3.94
C ASN A 336 1.00 7.11 -3.72
N GLY A 337 2.28 7.42 -3.49
CA GLY A 337 2.65 8.71 -2.89
C GLY A 337 2.48 9.93 -3.78
N ASP A 338 2.60 9.79 -5.11
CA ASP A 338 2.27 10.86 -6.06
C ASP A 338 0.79 10.81 -6.49
N GLY A 339 0.06 9.76 -6.11
CA GLY A 339 -1.31 9.49 -6.51
C GLY A 339 -1.46 9.19 -8.01
N SER A 340 -0.49 8.51 -8.62
CA SER A 340 -0.58 8.01 -10.00
C SER A 340 -1.17 6.59 -10.09
N ILE A 341 -1.12 5.81 -9.01
CA ILE A 341 -1.59 4.41 -8.89
C ILE A 341 -2.68 4.30 -7.81
N TYR A 342 -3.69 3.46 -8.06
CA TYR A 342 -4.82 3.22 -7.17
C TYR A 342 -5.13 1.73 -7.09
N ALA A 343 -5.16 1.15 -5.89
CA ALA A 343 -5.61 -0.22 -5.65
C ALA A 343 -7.00 -0.20 -5.02
N ILE A 344 -7.89 -1.08 -5.48
CA ILE A 344 -9.28 -1.19 -5.00
C ILE A 344 -9.61 -2.66 -4.76
N GLY A 345 -10.05 -2.96 -3.53
CA GLY A 345 -10.52 -4.28 -3.11
C GLY A 345 -12.03 -4.46 -3.27
N ALA A 346 -12.43 -5.72 -3.51
CA ALA A 346 -13.82 -6.16 -3.53
C ALA A 346 -13.91 -7.57 -2.89
N PRO A 347 -14.05 -7.66 -1.55
CA PRO A 347 -13.87 -8.91 -0.81
C PRO A 347 -14.96 -9.96 -1.06
N LEU A 348 -16.10 -9.59 -1.65
CA LEU A 348 -17.18 -10.50 -1.99
C LEU A 348 -17.20 -10.93 -3.46
N ASN A 349 -16.34 -10.36 -4.32
CA ASN A 349 -16.25 -10.76 -5.71
C ASN A 349 -15.99 -12.28 -5.87
N SER A 350 -16.62 -12.90 -6.87
CA SER A 350 -16.51 -14.35 -7.10
C SER A 350 -15.35 -14.77 -8.04
N GLY A 351 -14.57 -13.80 -8.52
CA GLY A 351 -13.57 -13.94 -9.57
C GLY A 351 -14.14 -14.62 -10.80
N SER A 352 -13.28 -15.39 -11.47
CA SER A 352 -13.69 -16.31 -12.55
C SER A 352 -14.49 -17.56 -12.07
N THR A 353 -14.95 -17.59 -10.82
CA THR A 353 -15.62 -18.74 -10.17
C THR A 353 -17.07 -18.41 -9.76
N THR A 354 -17.76 -19.36 -9.12
CA THR A 354 -19.08 -19.14 -8.50
C THR A 354 -19.01 -19.01 -6.98
N THR A 355 -17.86 -18.60 -6.44
CA THR A 355 -17.58 -18.58 -5.02
C THR A 355 -16.90 -17.28 -4.62
N LEU A 356 -17.44 -16.60 -3.61
CA LEU A 356 -16.93 -15.34 -3.04
C LEU A 356 -15.47 -15.50 -2.57
N THR A 357 -14.50 -15.28 -3.45
CA THR A 357 -13.06 -15.42 -3.20
C THR A 357 -12.43 -14.07 -2.83
N GLY A 358 -13.04 -12.98 -3.32
CA GLY A 358 -12.54 -11.62 -3.28
C GLY A 358 -11.49 -11.37 -4.37
N HIS A 359 -11.36 -10.12 -4.81
CA HIS A 359 -10.29 -9.69 -5.71
C HIS A 359 -9.78 -8.29 -5.38
N VAL A 360 -8.63 -7.94 -5.96
CA VAL A 360 -8.11 -6.57 -6.02
C VAL A 360 -7.83 -6.20 -7.47
N ARG A 361 -8.16 -4.95 -7.83
CA ARG A 361 -7.77 -4.32 -9.10
C ARG A 361 -6.86 -3.15 -8.83
N VAL A 362 -5.91 -2.93 -9.73
CA VAL A 362 -5.02 -1.77 -9.68
C VAL A 362 -5.12 -0.98 -10.97
N TYR A 363 -5.21 0.34 -10.85
CA TYR A 363 -5.33 1.29 -11.95
C TYR A 363 -4.20 2.31 -11.86
N ARG A 364 -3.70 2.76 -13.01
CA ARG A 364 -2.86 3.95 -13.12
C ARG A 364 -3.63 5.11 -13.73
N ARG A 365 -3.17 6.33 -13.51
CA ARG A 365 -3.61 7.51 -14.27
C ARG A 365 -3.27 7.35 -15.77
N GLY A 366 -4.20 7.75 -16.61
CA GLY A 366 -3.98 7.89 -18.06
C GLY A 366 -2.98 9.01 -18.36
N MET A 367 -2.08 8.78 -19.31
CA MET A 367 -1.15 9.77 -19.82
C MET A 367 -1.83 10.68 -20.84
N PRO A 368 -1.34 11.92 -21.07
CA PRO A 368 -1.87 12.80 -22.10
C PRO A 368 -1.90 12.13 -23.48
N GLY A 369 -3.11 11.94 -24.02
CA GLY A 369 -3.34 11.27 -25.32
C GLY A 369 -3.84 9.83 -25.23
N GLU A 370 -4.03 9.27 -24.03
CA GLU A 370 -4.80 8.04 -23.83
C GLU A 370 -6.31 8.35 -23.70
N ASP A 371 -7.17 7.42 -24.12
CA ASP A 371 -8.63 7.62 -24.18
C ASP A 371 -9.33 7.57 -22.80
N GLU A 372 -8.69 6.95 -21.80
CA GLU A 372 -9.22 6.75 -20.45
C GLU A 372 -8.34 7.43 -19.41
N ALA A 373 -8.95 8.22 -18.49
CA ALA A 373 -8.23 8.93 -17.44
C ALA A 373 -7.68 8.01 -16.32
N LEU A 374 -8.20 6.79 -16.23
CA LEU A 374 -7.74 5.71 -15.35
C LEU A 374 -7.69 4.42 -16.16
N ILE A 375 -6.57 3.71 -16.13
CA ILE A 375 -6.31 2.52 -16.93
C ILE A 375 -5.88 1.38 -16.00
N LYS A 376 -6.57 0.24 -16.06
CA LYS A 376 -6.22 -0.95 -15.27
C LYS A 376 -4.82 -1.46 -15.67
N ILE A 377 -4.00 -1.82 -14.68
CA ILE A 377 -2.65 -2.37 -14.87
C ILE A 377 -2.54 -3.77 -14.27
N GLY A 378 -2.06 -4.70 -15.09
CA GLY A 378 -2.05 -6.13 -14.76
C GLY A 378 -3.43 -6.80 -14.88
N SER A 379 -3.43 -8.09 -14.53
CA SER A 379 -4.62 -8.92 -14.37
C SER A 379 -5.37 -8.56 -13.09
N ASP A 380 -6.57 -9.08 -12.90
CA ASP A 380 -7.22 -9.08 -11.58
C ASP A 380 -6.39 -9.94 -10.62
N ILE A 381 -6.23 -9.47 -9.39
CA ILE A 381 -5.56 -10.21 -8.32
C ILE A 381 -6.63 -11.00 -7.56
N ASP A 382 -6.92 -12.20 -8.03
CA ASP A 382 -7.96 -13.07 -7.47
C ASP A 382 -7.53 -13.75 -6.16
N GLY A 383 -8.46 -13.80 -5.20
CA GLY A 383 -8.36 -14.64 -4.01
C GLY A 383 -8.45 -16.15 -4.35
N THR A 384 -7.81 -16.99 -3.54
CA THR A 384 -7.61 -18.42 -3.88
C THR A 384 -8.57 -19.40 -3.21
N ALA A 385 -9.38 -18.97 -2.23
CA ALA A 385 -10.33 -19.85 -1.54
C ALA A 385 -11.62 -19.13 -1.13
N GLN A 386 -12.70 -19.92 -1.02
CA GLN A 386 -14.05 -19.42 -0.81
C GLN A 386 -14.25 -18.88 0.61
N GLY A 387 -14.73 -17.64 0.68
CA GLY A 387 -15.04 -16.98 1.94
C GLY A 387 -13.80 -16.56 2.72
N ASP A 388 -12.68 -16.32 2.03
CA ASP A 388 -11.45 -15.78 2.61
C ASP A 388 -11.45 -14.24 2.69
N PHE A 389 -12.31 -13.57 1.89
CA PHE A 389 -12.49 -12.11 1.83
C PHE A 389 -11.21 -11.39 1.38
N PHE A 390 -10.58 -11.88 0.31
CA PHE A 390 -9.37 -11.29 -0.25
C PHE A 390 -9.63 -9.90 -0.85
N GLY A 391 -8.81 -8.91 -0.51
CA GLY A 391 -9.10 -7.51 -0.85
C GLY A 391 -9.98 -6.80 0.20
N SER A 392 -10.04 -7.32 1.42
CA SER A 392 -10.70 -6.64 2.55
C SER A 392 -9.88 -5.49 3.13
N SER A 393 -8.57 -5.48 2.91
CA SER A 393 -7.67 -4.34 3.13
C SER A 393 -6.58 -4.36 2.06
N VAL A 394 -6.12 -3.17 1.64
CA VAL A 394 -5.09 -3.00 0.61
C VAL A 394 -4.20 -1.81 0.95
N ALA A 395 -2.89 -1.91 0.68
CA ALA A 395 -1.94 -0.81 0.85
C ALA A 395 -0.84 -0.83 -0.20
N LEU A 396 -0.39 0.35 -0.64
CA LEU A 396 0.59 0.54 -1.71
C LEU A 396 1.85 1.25 -1.19
N SER A 397 3.03 0.80 -1.62
CA SER A 397 4.27 1.58 -1.45
C SER A 397 4.19 2.92 -2.19
N ALA A 398 5.01 3.90 -1.81
CA ALA A 398 4.91 5.25 -2.39
C ALA A 398 5.25 5.29 -3.90
N ASP A 399 6.07 4.35 -4.38
CA ASP A 399 6.36 4.15 -5.81
C ASP A 399 5.22 3.43 -6.58
N GLY A 400 4.21 2.90 -5.87
CA GLY A 400 3.09 2.17 -6.44
C GLY A 400 3.45 0.78 -7.00
N LEU A 401 4.66 0.27 -6.77
CA LEU A 401 5.15 -1.00 -7.33
C LEU A 401 5.01 -2.20 -6.39
N THR A 402 4.71 -1.97 -5.10
CA THR A 402 4.48 -3.02 -4.12
C THR A 402 3.11 -2.85 -3.49
N LEU A 403 2.31 -3.92 -3.48
CA LEU A 403 0.95 -3.97 -2.97
C LEU A 403 0.87 -5.03 -1.87
N VAL A 404 0.26 -4.69 -0.74
CA VAL A 404 -0.16 -5.65 0.30
C VAL A 404 -1.68 -5.80 0.23
N VAL A 405 -2.17 -7.03 0.42
CA VAL A 405 -3.60 -7.36 0.40
C VAL A 405 -3.95 -8.26 1.59
N GLY A 406 -4.95 -7.86 2.37
CA GLY A 406 -5.54 -8.62 3.47
C GLY A 406 -6.67 -9.57 3.04
N ALA A 407 -6.82 -10.66 3.81
CA ALA A 407 -7.90 -11.64 3.70
C ALA A 407 -8.18 -12.25 5.09
N TRP A 408 -8.84 -11.48 5.95
CA TRP A 408 -8.97 -11.81 7.38
C TRP A 408 -9.76 -13.09 7.69
N LEU A 409 -10.59 -13.56 6.76
CA LEU A 409 -11.33 -14.82 6.92
C LEU A 409 -10.61 -16.04 6.34
N ALA A 410 -9.42 -15.87 5.77
CA ALA A 410 -8.63 -16.95 5.20
C ALA A 410 -8.16 -18.01 6.20
N ASN A 411 -7.65 -19.11 5.66
CA ASN A 411 -7.01 -20.20 6.40
C ASN A 411 -7.92 -20.74 7.53
N ARG A 412 -9.14 -21.16 7.14
CA ARG A 412 -10.16 -21.68 8.06
C ARG A 412 -9.75 -23.01 8.70
N VAL A 413 -9.57 -23.02 10.02
CA VAL A 413 -9.21 -24.19 10.84
C VAL A 413 -10.40 -24.61 11.71
N PRO A 414 -11.01 -25.79 11.48
CA PRO A 414 -11.97 -26.37 12.41
C PRO A 414 -11.30 -26.77 13.73
N ILE A 415 -11.81 -26.29 14.87
CA ILE A 415 -11.42 -26.80 16.20
C ILE A 415 -12.27 -28.03 16.54
N ASP A 416 -13.59 -27.92 16.39
CA ASP A 416 -14.54 -28.97 16.71
C ASP A 416 -15.75 -28.96 15.76
N ALA A 417 -16.80 -29.72 16.09
CA ALA A 417 -17.99 -29.89 15.26
C ALA A 417 -18.86 -28.62 15.12
N ASN A 418 -18.66 -27.60 15.95
CA ASN A 418 -19.43 -26.36 15.97
C ASN A 418 -18.57 -25.09 15.81
N LEU A 419 -17.24 -25.19 16.02
CA LEU A 419 -16.33 -24.04 15.98
C LEU A 419 -15.26 -24.19 14.88
N THR A 420 -15.28 -23.24 13.94
CA THR A 420 -14.22 -23.02 12.94
C THR A 420 -13.68 -21.62 13.11
N LEU A 421 -12.36 -21.49 13.12
CA LEU A 421 -11.65 -20.21 13.20
C LEU A 421 -11.04 -19.86 11.86
N SER A 422 -10.79 -18.57 11.60
CA SER A 422 -10.00 -18.12 10.46
C SER A 422 -8.63 -17.65 10.94
N GLY A 423 -7.57 -18.27 10.44
CA GLY A 423 -6.19 -17.85 10.70
C GLY A 423 -5.88 -16.47 10.13
N GLY A 424 -6.64 -16.04 9.11
CA GLY A 424 -6.38 -14.84 8.34
C GLY A 424 -5.15 -14.97 7.45
N LEU A 425 -4.86 -13.90 6.72
CA LEU A 425 -3.84 -13.85 5.68
C LEU A 425 -3.54 -12.40 5.27
N ALA A 426 -2.26 -12.09 5.07
CA ALA A 426 -1.84 -11.00 4.20
C ALA A 426 -0.90 -11.53 3.11
N LYS A 427 -1.08 -11.04 1.87
CA LYS A 427 -0.25 -11.35 0.69
C LYS A 427 0.40 -10.08 0.19
N MET A 428 1.58 -10.22 -0.43
CA MET A 428 2.29 -9.11 -1.07
C MET A 428 2.51 -9.43 -2.54
N TYR A 429 2.41 -8.40 -3.37
CA TYR A 429 2.58 -8.46 -4.82
C TYR A 429 3.53 -7.36 -5.26
N HIS A 430 4.33 -7.65 -6.29
CA HIS A 430 5.20 -6.68 -6.94
C HIS A 430 4.84 -6.59 -8.42
N PHE A 431 4.68 -5.37 -8.94
CA PHE A 431 4.37 -5.15 -10.35
C PHE A 431 5.64 -5.24 -11.20
N ASP A 432 5.70 -6.20 -12.12
CA ASP A 432 6.89 -6.46 -12.95
C ASP A 432 7.01 -5.57 -14.21
N GLY A 433 6.14 -4.57 -14.32
CA GLY A 433 5.95 -3.74 -15.52
C GLY A 433 4.88 -4.28 -16.48
N THR A 434 4.38 -5.51 -16.26
CA THR A 434 3.29 -6.12 -17.05
C THR A 434 2.15 -6.66 -16.18
N ASP A 435 2.46 -7.32 -15.06
CA ASP A 435 1.45 -7.92 -14.17
C ASP A 435 1.94 -8.00 -12.71
N TRP A 436 1.01 -8.28 -11.79
CA TRP A 436 1.25 -8.36 -10.35
C TRP A 436 1.72 -9.76 -9.93
N GLN A 437 3.02 -9.87 -9.62
CA GLN A 437 3.64 -11.12 -9.21
C GLN A 437 3.60 -11.29 -7.69
N SER A 438 3.06 -12.40 -7.20
CA SER A 438 3.05 -12.72 -5.76
C SER A 438 4.47 -12.86 -5.21
N VAL A 439 4.80 -12.14 -4.14
CA VAL A 439 6.10 -12.19 -3.47
C VAL A 439 6.10 -13.35 -2.47
N GLU A 440 6.90 -14.40 -2.73
CA GLU A 440 7.03 -15.52 -1.78
C GLU A 440 7.80 -15.14 -0.51
N PHE A 441 7.14 -15.19 0.65
CA PHE A 441 7.80 -15.20 1.94
C PHE A 441 8.58 -16.51 2.15
N ASN A 442 9.78 -16.43 2.71
CA ASN A 442 10.71 -17.57 2.73
C ASN A 442 10.21 -18.72 3.62
N ARG A 443 10.02 -19.90 2.98
CA ARG A 443 9.18 -21.02 3.42
C ARG A 443 9.67 -21.85 4.62
N THR A 444 10.22 -21.23 5.67
CA THR A 444 10.56 -21.94 6.92
C THR A 444 9.33 -22.20 7.82
N ARG A 445 8.44 -23.06 7.30
CA ARG A 445 7.26 -23.70 7.92
C ARG A 445 5.97 -22.88 8.06
N ARG A 446 5.22 -22.92 6.96
CA ARG A 446 3.77 -22.83 6.81
C ARG A 446 3.04 -21.57 7.25
N ASP A 447 2.21 -20.98 6.40
CA ASP A 447 2.06 -21.04 4.92
C ASP A 447 1.34 -19.72 4.63
N GLU A 448 2.00 -18.77 3.96
CA GLU A 448 1.55 -17.36 3.94
C GLU A 448 1.57 -16.73 5.36
N LEU A 449 1.30 -15.41 5.52
CA LEU A 449 1.60 -14.72 6.80
C LEU A 449 0.72 -15.12 8.00
N GLY A 450 -0.43 -15.77 7.78
CA GLY A 450 -1.34 -16.25 8.84
C GLY A 450 -1.59 -17.75 8.75
N GLY A 451 -0.95 -18.55 9.63
CA GLY A 451 -0.98 -20.02 9.55
C GLY A 451 -1.12 -20.76 10.89
N PHE A 452 -1.39 -20.07 11.99
CA PHE A 452 -1.51 -20.65 13.33
C PHE A 452 -2.92 -20.43 13.90
N PRO A 453 -3.46 -21.37 14.71
CA PRO A 453 -4.72 -21.18 15.44
C PRO A 453 -4.62 -20.15 16.59
N GLU A 454 -3.54 -19.37 16.61
CA GLU A 454 -3.23 -18.30 17.56
C GLU A 454 -3.38 -16.90 16.91
N PHE A 455 -3.56 -16.81 15.60
CA PHE A 455 -3.85 -15.56 14.89
C PHE A 455 -5.28 -15.64 14.36
N PHE A 456 -6.07 -14.62 14.67
CA PHE A 456 -7.49 -14.55 14.32
C PHE A 456 -7.72 -13.24 13.60
N ALA A 457 -8.40 -13.28 12.46
CA ALA A 457 -8.58 -12.11 11.62
C ALA A 457 -7.24 -11.43 11.23
N PHE A 458 -6.18 -12.20 11.01
CA PHE A 458 -4.91 -11.66 10.51
C PHE A 458 -5.11 -11.08 9.10
N GLY A 459 -4.60 -9.89 8.82
CA GLY A 459 -4.91 -9.19 7.55
C GLY A 459 -6.31 -8.57 7.56
N TRP A 460 -6.83 -8.24 8.74
CA TRP A 460 -7.98 -7.35 8.90
C TRP A 460 -7.67 -5.99 8.28
N ASP A 461 -6.56 -5.42 8.71
CA ASP A 461 -5.98 -4.21 8.14
C ASP A 461 -4.51 -4.48 7.76
N VAL A 462 -3.98 -3.79 6.74
CA VAL A 462 -2.61 -3.97 6.25
C VAL A 462 -2.04 -2.63 5.82
N GLU A 463 -0.79 -2.33 6.18
CA GLU A 463 -0.11 -1.09 5.75
C GLU A 463 1.35 -1.32 5.39
N ILE A 464 1.91 -0.46 4.54
CA ILE A 464 3.27 -0.59 3.97
C ILE A 464 4.02 0.75 3.94
N SER A 465 5.33 0.73 4.25
CA SER A 465 6.13 1.97 4.20
C SER A 465 6.30 2.50 2.78
N HIS A 466 6.62 3.80 2.67
CA HIS A 466 6.88 4.47 1.38
C HIS A 466 7.94 3.73 0.55
N SER A 467 8.94 3.15 1.20
CA SER A 467 10.04 2.37 0.62
C SER A 467 9.70 0.91 0.27
N GLY A 468 8.53 0.41 0.63
CA GLY A 468 8.09 -0.96 0.35
C GLY A 468 8.76 -2.08 1.17
N ASP A 469 9.64 -1.76 2.13
CA ASP A 469 10.45 -2.74 2.86
C ASP A 469 9.91 -3.12 4.26
N ARG A 470 8.74 -2.57 4.64
CA ARG A 470 8.13 -2.65 5.98
C ARG A 470 6.63 -2.83 5.84
N ILE A 471 6.02 -3.81 6.53
CA ILE A 471 4.58 -4.15 6.42
C ILE A 471 3.89 -4.50 7.77
N VAL A 472 2.92 -3.70 8.20
CA VAL A 472 2.11 -3.92 9.43
C VAL A 472 0.80 -4.63 9.10
N VAL A 473 0.33 -5.51 9.99
CA VAL A 473 -0.87 -6.34 9.74
C VAL A 473 -1.76 -6.51 10.99
N GLY A 474 -2.99 -5.99 10.93
CA GLY A 474 -4.00 -6.12 11.98
C GLY A 474 -4.42 -7.58 12.23
N SER A 475 -4.70 -7.91 13.50
CA SER A 475 -5.26 -9.21 13.93
C SER A 475 -6.18 -9.01 15.17
N PRO A 476 -7.24 -8.20 15.07
CA PRO A 476 -7.96 -7.67 16.24
C PRO A 476 -8.71 -8.72 17.06
N LEU A 477 -9.06 -9.85 16.46
CA LEU A 477 -9.83 -10.90 17.14
C LEU A 477 -8.94 -11.91 17.89
N ASN A 478 -7.65 -11.61 18.08
CA ASN A 478 -6.73 -12.51 18.74
C ASN A 478 -7.02 -12.66 20.25
N PHE A 479 -7.59 -13.82 20.61
CA PHE A 479 -7.92 -14.19 22.00
C PHE A 479 -6.70 -14.36 22.94
N GLN A 480 -5.47 -14.10 22.48
CA GLN A 480 -4.24 -14.04 23.28
C GLN A 480 -3.51 -12.67 23.22
N ASN A 481 -4.21 -11.58 22.85
CA ASN A 481 -3.85 -10.14 23.00
C ASN A 481 -3.06 -9.44 21.88
N ALA A 482 -2.87 -10.08 20.71
CA ALA A 482 -1.71 -9.76 19.89
C ALA A 482 -2.02 -9.08 18.54
N THR A 483 -1.49 -7.87 18.32
CA THR A 483 -1.38 -7.24 16.98
C THR A 483 -0.04 -7.52 16.34
N PHE A 484 -0.01 -7.65 15.01
CA PHE A 484 1.21 -7.96 14.29
C PHE A 484 1.73 -6.72 13.56
N VAL A 485 2.93 -6.28 13.91
CA VAL A 485 3.41 -4.95 13.51
C VAL A 485 4.79 -5.04 12.86
N GLY A 486 4.79 -5.13 11.53
CA GLY A 486 5.98 -5.51 10.78
C GLY A 486 6.70 -4.39 10.05
N VAL A 487 8.02 -4.35 10.25
CA VAL A 487 8.93 -3.26 9.85
C VAL A 487 10.35 -3.86 9.74
N GLY A 488 11.38 -3.11 9.32
CA GLY A 488 12.75 -3.55 9.48
C GLY A 488 13.87 -2.51 9.28
N ARG A 489 14.95 -2.63 10.05
CA ARG A 489 16.33 -2.26 9.62
C ARG A 489 17.34 -3.04 10.47
N ALA A 490 18.41 -3.53 9.85
CA ALA A 490 19.36 -4.44 10.50
C ALA A 490 20.46 -3.77 11.35
N SER A 491 20.88 -4.45 12.42
CA SER A 491 22.29 -4.48 12.85
C SER A 491 22.66 -5.89 13.34
N THR A 492 23.96 -6.20 13.41
CA THR A 492 24.46 -7.59 13.55
C THR A 492 24.97 -7.91 14.96
N ALA A 493 24.60 -9.09 15.51
CA ALA A 493 25.53 -10.17 15.91
C ALA A 493 24.99 -11.10 17.02
N GLY A 494 24.69 -12.35 16.64
CA GLY A 494 24.99 -13.58 17.41
C GLY A 494 24.50 -13.75 18.86
N ALA A 495 23.34 -14.38 19.02
CA ALA A 495 23.05 -15.28 20.16
C ALA A 495 22.07 -16.40 19.73
N THR A 496 22.18 -17.60 20.32
CA THR A 496 21.39 -18.78 19.97
C THR A 496 20.43 -19.20 21.10
N SER A 497 19.12 -18.98 20.94
CA SER A 497 18.06 -19.86 21.50
C SER A 497 16.62 -19.39 21.16
N SER A 498 15.92 -20.20 20.38
CA SER A 498 14.46 -20.48 20.41
C SER A 498 13.47 -19.41 20.93
N PHE A 499 12.86 -18.64 20.03
CA PHE A 499 11.55 -17.99 20.19
C PHE A 499 10.79 -18.01 18.84
N PHE A 500 9.46 -17.87 18.86
CA PHE A 500 8.55 -18.01 17.69
C PHE A 500 7.64 -16.79 17.55
N GLY A 501 7.12 -16.57 16.33
CA GLY A 501 6.55 -15.30 15.85
C GLY A 501 7.58 -14.59 14.98
N ALA A 502 7.23 -14.29 13.71
CA ALA A 502 8.13 -13.64 12.76
C ALA A 502 7.39 -12.61 11.89
N ILE A 503 7.97 -11.41 11.66
CA ILE A 503 7.29 -10.20 11.12
C ILE A 503 7.64 -9.80 9.68
N TRP A 504 8.86 -10.10 9.26
CA TRP A 504 9.32 -10.03 7.88
C TRP A 504 9.65 -8.60 7.25
N GLN A 505 10.95 -8.21 7.03
CA GLN A 505 11.60 -7.23 6.08
C GLN A 505 12.61 -7.84 5.04
N GLN A 506 12.62 -7.42 3.76
CA GLN A 506 13.56 -7.88 2.69
C GLN A 506 15.06 -7.55 2.93
N VAL A 507 15.96 -8.48 2.57
CA VAL A 507 17.43 -8.26 2.59
C VAL A 507 17.97 -8.11 1.16
N GLN A 508 18.86 -7.14 0.94
CA GLN A 508 19.41 -6.80 -0.37
C GLN A 508 20.15 -7.96 -1.08
N GLY A 509 19.87 -8.09 -2.37
CA GLY A 509 20.78 -8.59 -3.40
C GLY A 509 20.75 -7.62 -4.58
N GLU A 510 21.88 -7.41 -5.25
CA GLU A 510 22.05 -6.34 -6.25
C GLU A 510 21.01 -6.44 -7.40
N TRP A 511 20.38 -5.30 -7.73
CA TRP A 511 19.65 -5.15 -8.98
C TRP A 511 20.64 -5.34 -10.13
N ASN A 512 20.46 -6.39 -10.94
CA ASN A 512 21.15 -6.46 -12.22
C ASN A 512 20.71 -5.26 -13.07
N ALA A 513 21.66 -4.60 -13.75
CA ALA A 513 21.46 -3.35 -14.49
C ALA A 513 20.64 -3.49 -15.80
N ALA A 514 19.43 -4.04 -15.66
CA ALA A 514 18.40 -4.18 -16.69
C ALA A 514 17.07 -3.51 -16.28
N TRP A 515 16.97 -2.98 -15.05
CA TRP A 515 15.73 -2.46 -14.45
C TRP A 515 15.66 -0.93 -14.31
N ASP A 516 16.77 -0.20 -14.52
CA ASP A 516 16.85 1.28 -14.47
C ASP A 516 16.19 1.98 -15.68
N PHE A 517 15.06 1.48 -16.20
CA PHE A 517 14.37 2.07 -17.36
C PHE A 517 12.96 2.59 -17.06
N MET A 518 12.42 2.39 -15.85
CA MET A 518 11.06 2.84 -15.48
C MET A 518 11.04 4.06 -14.55
N THR A 519 12.08 4.28 -13.74
CA THR A 519 12.22 5.49 -12.90
C THR A 519 12.44 6.78 -13.69
N ALA A 520 12.67 6.70 -15.01
CA ALA A 520 12.79 7.84 -15.92
C ALA A 520 11.56 8.04 -16.83
N LEU A 521 10.42 7.39 -16.52
CA LEU A 521 9.17 7.54 -17.29
C LEU A 521 8.00 8.13 -16.46
N PHE A 522 8.20 8.31 -15.16
CA PHE A 522 7.20 8.85 -14.22
C PHE A 522 7.74 10.03 -13.38
N ALA A 523 8.91 10.56 -13.73
CA ALA A 523 9.51 11.72 -13.08
C ALA A 523 9.89 12.74 -14.16
N ASP A 524 8.92 13.58 -14.51
CA ASP A 524 8.96 14.77 -15.37
C ASP A 524 7.56 15.44 -15.19
N ASP A 525 7.37 16.76 -15.18
CA ASP A 525 8.28 17.90 -15.10
C ASP A 525 7.38 19.10 -14.77
N ASP A 526 7.61 19.85 -13.68
CA ASP A 526 6.80 21.05 -13.34
C ASP A 526 7.49 21.97 -12.31
N ASP A 527 8.66 22.50 -12.68
CA ASP A 527 9.22 23.72 -12.10
C ASP A 527 10.16 24.39 -13.12
N ILE A 528 10.18 25.73 -13.19
CA ILE A 528 10.90 26.59 -14.18
C ILE A 528 10.12 26.72 -15.53
N GLU A 529 9.73 27.90 -16.05
CA GLU A 529 10.26 29.27 -15.90
C GLU A 529 9.19 30.31 -15.50
N SER A 530 9.62 31.31 -14.72
CA SER A 530 8.95 32.61 -14.62
C SER A 530 9.94 33.77 -14.83
N GLU A 531 10.21 34.17 -16.09
CA GLU A 531 10.81 35.48 -16.38
C GLU A 531 10.13 36.17 -17.58
N VAL A 532 9.67 37.40 -17.33
CA VAL A 532 9.28 38.44 -18.30
C VAL A 532 9.66 39.77 -17.63
N PRO A 533 10.21 40.80 -18.32
CA PRO A 533 10.42 40.92 -19.78
C PRO A 533 11.88 41.05 -20.25
#